data_AF-A0A645D2I8-F1
#
_entry.id   AF-A0A645D2I8-F1
#
_cell.length_a   1.000
_cell.length_b   1.000
_cell.length_c   1.000
_cell.angle_alpha   90.00
_cell.angle_beta   90.00
_cell.angle_gamma   90.00
#
_symmetry.space_group_name_H-M   'P 1'
#
loop_
_entity.id
_entity.type
_entity.pdbx_description
1 polymer ?
#
loop_
_entity_poly.entity_id
_entity_poly.type
_entity_poly.pdbx_seq_one_letter_code
_entity_poly.pdbx_strand_id
1 'polypeptide(L)'
;MSTVSSFKWDEVKAANPILSQARTTIETAFYGNNVVNVNSLSEAYKLALSSPGTVVTDMPIERPCELGLPEDAKVLLFNDGTVTGRTAAARRIAGGRR
;
A
#
# COMPACT_ATOMS: atom_id res chain seq x y z
N MET A 1 31.90 -4.38 20.20
CA MET A 1 30.53 -3.84 20.21
C MET A 1 29.72 -4.62 21.22
N SER A 2 29.17 -3.96 22.23
CA SER A 2 28.30 -4.61 23.22
C SER A 2 26.86 -4.52 22.73
N THR A 3 26.19 -5.67 22.60
CA THR A 3 24.76 -5.73 22.27
C THR A 3 23.95 -5.34 23.50
N VAL A 4 23.23 -4.21 23.41
CA VAL A 4 22.30 -3.79 24.44
C VAL A 4 20.92 -4.39 24.11
N SER A 5 20.37 -5.20 25.01
CA SER A 5 19.07 -5.88 24.79
C SER A 5 17.86 -5.00 25.09
N SER A 6 18.01 -3.97 25.91
CA SER A 6 16.91 -3.11 26.37
C SER A 6 17.41 -1.79 26.94
N PHE A 7 16.64 -0.71 26.77
CA PHE A 7 16.87 0.58 27.41
C PHE A 7 15.89 0.79 28.57
N LYS A 8 16.33 1.46 29.63
CA LYS A 8 15.43 1.94 30.68
C LYS A 8 14.69 3.20 30.20
N TRP A 9 13.49 3.47 30.72
CA TRP A 9 12.70 4.65 30.35
C TRP A 9 13.49 5.97 30.49
N ASP A 10 14.33 6.09 31.52
CA ASP A 10 15.17 7.28 31.73
C ASP A 10 16.26 7.49 30.67
N GLU A 11 16.62 6.44 29.95
CA GLU A 11 17.62 6.43 28.87
C GLU A 11 16.99 6.73 27.50
N VAL A 12 15.66 6.65 27.41
CA VAL A 12 14.86 6.98 26.21
C VAL A 12 14.64 8.50 26.14
N LYS A 13 15.74 9.24 26.00
CA LYS A 13 15.75 10.70 25.90
C LYS A 13 16.34 11.14 24.56
N ALA A 14 15.96 12.33 24.10
CA ALA A 14 16.46 12.92 22.86
C ALA A 14 17.99 13.06 22.80
N ALA A 15 18.64 13.15 23.97
CA ALA A 15 20.09 13.22 24.08
C ALA A 15 20.81 11.88 23.83
N ASN A 16 20.10 10.75 23.76
CA ASN A 16 20.70 9.44 23.51
C ASN A 16 21.05 9.30 22.01
N PRO A 17 22.35 9.25 21.65
CA PRO A 17 22.78 9.24 20.25
C PRO A 17 22.30 8.00 19.47
N ILE A 18 22.11 6.86 20.16
CA ILE A 18 21.65 5.61 19.53
C ILE A 18 20.19 5.77 19.06
N LEU A 19 19.34 6.37 19.88
CA LEU A 19 17.92 6.59 19.55
C LEU A 19 17.74 7.69 18.51
N SER A 20 18.61 8.69 18.49
CA SER A 20 18.61 9.74 17.46
C SER A 20 18.88 9.17 16.07
N GLN A 21 19.84 8.26 15.94
CA GLN A 21 20.13 7.57 14.67
C GLN A 21 18.95 6.70 14.22
N ALA A 22 18.43 5.84 15.12
CA ALA A 22 17.29 4.98 14.81
C ALA A 22 16.05 5.79 14.41
N ARG A 23 15.76 6.88 15.12
CA ARG A 23 14.68 7.82 14.78
C ARG A 23 14.86 8.38 13.39
N THR A 24 16.05 8.87 13.05
CA THR A 24 16.32 9.45 11.73
C THR A 24 16.12 8.40 10.63
N THR A 25 16.59 7.17 10.81
CA THR A 25 16.42 6.09 9.83
C THR A 25 14.93 5.73 9.64
N ILE A 26 14.16 5.69 10.71
CA ILE A 26 12.72 5.36 10.65
C ILE A 26 11.93 6.53 10.06
N GLU A 27 12.12 7.75 10.55
CA GLU A 27 11.37 8.93 10.10
C GLU A 27 11.64 9.28 8.65
N THR A 28 12.88 9.16 8.18
CA THR A 28 13.21 9.42 6.76
C THR A 28 12.49 8.46 5.81
N ALA A 29 12.27 7.20 6.20
CA ALA A 29 11.45 6.27 5.43
C ALA A 29 9.96 6.72 5.35
N PHE A 30 9.43 7.34 6.41
CA PHE A 30 8.06 7.90 6.41
C PHE A 30 7.91 9.18 5.60
N TYR A 31 8.98 9.97 5.43
CA TYR A 31 8.98 11.15 4.56
C TYR A 31 9.18 10.81 3.08
N GLY A 32 9.39 9.53 2.74
CA GLY A 32 9.45 9.07 1.35
C GLY A 32 8.12 9.30 0.63
N ASN A 33 8.18 9.85 -0.59
CA ASN A 33 6.98 9.96 -1.42
C ASN A 33 6.60 8.58 -1.96
N ASN A 34 5.62 7.95 -1.31
CA ASN A 34 5.05 6.67 -1.75
C ASN A 34 3.82 6.84 -2.66
N VAL A 35 3.52 8.08 -3.09
CA VAL A 35 2.41 8.37 -4.00
C VAL A 35 2.94 8.39 -5.42
N VAL A 36 2.41 7.51 -6.25
CA VAL A 36 2.70 7.45 -7.69
C VAL A 36 1.45 7.90 -8.43
N ASN A 37 1.59 8.90 -9.30
CA ASN A 37 0.51 9.35 -10.16
C ASN A 37 0.27 8.30 -11.25
N VAL A 38 -0.93 7.73 -11.26
CA VAL A 38 -1.37 6.78 -12.29
C VAL A 38 -2.21 7.54 -13.32
N ASN A 39 -1.73 7.62 -14.56
CA ASN A 39 -2.34 8.46 -15.60
C ASN A 39 -3.21 7.68 -16.59
N SER A 40 -3.13 6.34 -16.58
CA SER A 40 -3.88 5.49 -17.52
C SER A 40 -4.52 4.28 -16.85
N LEU A 41 -5.64 3.82 -17.41
CA LEU A 41 -6.33 2.63 -16.89
C LEU A 41 -5.51 1.36 -17.10
N SER A 42 -4.76 1.27 -18.20
CA SER A 42 -3.82 0.17 -18.46
C SER A 42 -2.72 0.07 -17.38
N GLU A 43 -2.17 1.21 -16.95
CA GLU A 43 -1.17 1.25 -15.88
C GLU A 43 -1.79 0.84 -14.54
N ALA A 44 -2.98 1.34 -14.22
CA ALA A 44 -3.72 0.92 -13.02
C ALA A 44 -3.97 -0.60 -13.01
N TYR A 45 -4.35 -1.16 -14.16
CA TYR A 45 -4.56 -2.60 -14.32
C TYR A 45 -3.28 -3.42 -14.08
N LYS A 46 -2.16 -2.99 -14.66
CA LYS A 46 -0.86 -3.65 -14.46
C LYS A 46 -0.42 -3.60 -13.00
N LEU A 47 -0.60 -2.46 -12.34
CA LEU A 47 -0.29 -2.31 -10.92
C LEU A 47 -1.16 -3.25 -10.07
N ALA A 48 -2.48 -3.30 -10.33
CA ALA A 48 -3.39 -4.21 -9.65
C ALA A 48 -3.02 -5.68 -9.88
N LEU A 49 -2.64 -6.06 -11.10
CA LEU A 49 -2.18 -7.41 -11.43
C LEU A 49 -0.89 -7.79 -10.68
N SER A 50 0.04 -6.84 -10.52
CA SER A 50 1.30 -7.06 -9.81
C SER A 50 1.17 -7.07 -8.28
N SER A 51 0.03 -6.67 -7.75
CA SER A 51 -0.18 -6.55 -6.31
C SER A 51 -0.18 -7.93 -5.64
N PRO A 52 0.60 -8.13 -4.56
CA PRO A 52 0.59 -9.39 -3.83
C PRO A 52 -0.78 -9.66 -3.22
N GLY A 53 -1.40 -10.79 -3.58
CA GLY A 53 -2.75 -11.16 -3.15
C GLY A 53 -3.85 -10.98 -4.22
N THR A 54 -3.50 -10.46 -5.40
CA THR A 54 -4.42 -10.44 -6.54
C THR A 54 -4.59 -11.83 -7.13
N VAL A 55 -5.85 -12.26 -7.26
CA VAL A 55 -6.25 -13.49 -7.96
C VAL A 55 -6.78 -13.12 -9.33
N VAL A 56 -6.13 -13.64 -10.37
CA VAL A 56 -6.59 -13.50 -11.75
C VAL A 56 -7.69 -14.52 -11.99
N THR A 57 -8.90 -14.06 -12.34
CA THR A 57 -10.02 -14.96 -12.67
C THR A 57 -9.96 -15.37 -14.14
N ASP A 58 -10.70 -16.40 -14.53
CA ASP A 58 -10.83 -16.81 -15.94
C ASP A 58 -11.86 -15.98 -16.74
N MET A 59 -12.45 -14.95 -16.13
CA MET A 59 -13.46 -14.11 -16.77
C MET A 59 -12.79 -13.01 -17.60
N PRO A 60 -12.96 -12.99 -18.95
CA PRO A 60 -12.48 -11.90 -19.78
C PRO A 60 -13.33 -10.64 -19.57
N ILE A 61 -12.72 -9.47 -19.74
CA ILE A 61 -13.44 -8.19 -19.73
C ILE A 61 -14.04 -7.95 -21.12
N GLU A 62 -15.28 -7.47 -21.17
CA GLU A 62 -15.95 -7.12 -22.42
C GLU A 62 -15.35 -5.83 -23.02
N ARG A 63 -14.92 -5.89 -24.29
CA ARG A 63 -14.34 -4.76 -25.05
C ARG A 63 -13.24 -3.99 -24.27
N PRO A 64 -12.14 -4.65 -23.88
CA PRO A 64 -11.13 -4.05 -23.02
C PRO A 64 -10.42 -2.87 -23.69
N CYS A 65 -10.21 -2.89 -25.00
CA CYS A 65 -9.57 -1.80 -25.74
C CYS A 65 -10.36 -0.49 -25.70
N GLU A 66 -11.70 -0.56 -25.72
CA GLU A 66 -12.56 0.63 -25.61
C GLU A 66 -12.47 1.27 -24.23
N LEU A 67 -12.17 0.46 -23.21
CA LEU A 67 -11.95 0.91 -21.84
C LEU A 67 -10.52 1.39 -21.60
N GLY A 68 -9.60 1.21 -22.55
CA GLY A 68 -8.18 1.51 -22.37
C GLY A 68 -7.42 0.45 -21.54
N LEU A 69 -7.92 -0.78 -21.53
CA LEU A 69 -7.30 -1.96 -20.92
C LEU A 69 -6.57 -2.81 -21.97
N PRO A 70 -5.63 -3.68 -21.55
CA PRO A 70 -5.00 -4.67 -22.43
C PRO A 70 -6.03 -5.60 -23.10
N GLU A 71 -5.77 -6.07 -24.32
CA GLU A 71 -6.68 -6.98 -25.07
C GLU A 71 -7.03 -8.26 -24.30
N ASP A 72 -6.08 -8.77 -23.51
CA ASP A 72 -6.23 -9.99 -22.71
C ASP A 72 -6.71 -9.72 -21.28
N ALA A 73 -7.22 -8.53 -21.00
CA ALA A 73 -7.58 -8.15 -19.64
C ALA A 73 -8.69 -9.06 -19.07
N LYS A 74 -8.36 -9.66 -17.94
CA LYS A 74 -9.27 -10.49 -17.13
C LYS A 74 -9.72 -9.75 -15.88
N VAL A 75 -10.87 -10.14 -15.35
CA VAL A 75 -11.38 -9.63 -14.07
C VAL A 75 -10.42 -10.05 -12.95
N LEU A 76 -9.98 -9.08 -12.16
CA LEU A 76 -9.08 -9.29 -11.03
C LEU A 76 -9.89 -9.31 -9.73
N LEU A 77 -9.66 -10.31 -8.90
CA LEU A 77 -10.21 -10.41 -7.55
C LEU A 77 -9.11 -10.11 -6.55
N PHE A 78 -9.29 -9.04 -5.78
CA PHE A 78 -8.40 -8.73 -4.66
C PHE A 78 -9.20 -8.90 -3.36
N ASN A 79 -9.00 -10.02 -2.68
CA ASN A 79 -9.66 -10.30 -1.41
C ASN A 79 -8.87 -9.70 -0.25
N ASP A 80 -8.87 -8.37 -0.18
CA ASP A 80 -8.29 -7.67 0.95
C ASP A 80 -9.25 -7.75 2.15
N GLY A 81 -8.69 -7.92 3.35
CA GLY A 81 -9.49 -7.98 4.57
C GLY A 81 -10.28 -6.68 4.80
N THR A 82 -11.27 -6.74 5.70
CA THR A 82 -12.00 -5.54 6.14
C THR A 82 -11.02 -4.49 6.69
N VAL A 83 -11.04 -3.29 6.11
CA VAL A 83 -10.25 -2.15 6.60
C VAL A 83 -10.74 -1.77 8.00
N THR A 84 -9.88 -1.92 9.01
CA THR A 84 -10.14 -1.45 10.38
C THR A 84 -9.39 -0.14 10.64
N GLY A 85 -10.04 0.85 11.26
CA GLY A 85 -9.41 2.11 11.68
C GLY A 85 -9.93 3.37 10.98
N ARG A 86 -9.20 4.49 11.12
CA ARG A 86 -9.64 5.85 10.72
C ARG A 86 -9.91 5.97 9.21
N THR A 87 -9.17 5.22 8.39
CA THR A 87 -9.26 5.23 6.92
C THR A 87 -10.41 4.36 6.38
N ALA A 88 -11.08 3.56 7.23
CA ALA A 88 -12.21 2.72 6.83
C ALA A 88 -13.39 3.54 6.27
N ALA A 89 -13.57 4.78 6.74
CA ALA A 89 -14.63 5.66 6.26
C ALA A 89 -14.42 6.10 4.80
N ALA A 90 -13.17 6.23 4.34
CA ALA A 90 -12.84 6.75 3.01
C ALA A 90 -13.15 5.74 1.88
N ARG A 91 -13.14 4.43 2.18
CA ARG A 91 -13.45 3.38 1.19
C ARG A 91 -14.94 3.13 0.97
N ARG A 92 -15.85 3.71 1.76
CA ARG A 92 -17.31 3.53 1.57
C ARG A 92 -17.84 4.02 0.22
N ILE A 93 -17.06 4.84 -0.51
CA ILE A 93 -17.50 5.51 -1.72
C ILE A 93 -17.48 4.57 -2.96
N ALA A 94 -16.83 3.40 -2.90
CA ALA A 94 -16.63 2.56 -4.09
C ALA A 94 -17.60 1.36 -4.27
N GLY A 95 -18.65 1.19 -3.46
CA GLY A 95 -19.49 -0.01 -3.62
C GLY A 95 -20.79 -0.10 -2.82
N GLY A 96 -21.41 1.02 -2.45
CA GLY A 96 -22.64 0.97 -1.65
C GLY A 96 -23.62 2.07 -2.00
N ARG A 97 -24.38 1.90 -3.09
CA ARG A 97 -25.70 2.53 -3.22
C ARG A 97 -26.73 1.49 -2.78
N ARG A 98 -27.24 1.69 -1.56
CA ARG A 98 -28.44 1.10 -0.92
C ARG A 98 -28.77 -0.36 -1.18
#